data_AF-A0A921EAG3-F1
#
_entry.id   AF-A0A921EAG3-F1
#
_cell.length_a   1.000
_cell.length_b   1.000
_cell.length_c   1.000
_cell.angle_alpha   90.00
_cell.angle_beta   90.00
_cell.angle_gamma   90.00
#
_symmetry.space_group_name_H-M   'P 1'
#
loop_
_entity.id
_entity.type
_entity.pdbx_description
1 polymer ?
#
loop_
_entity_poly.entity_id
_entity_poly.type
_entity_poly.pdbx_seq_one_letter_code
_entity_poly.pdbx_strand_id
1 'polypeptide(L)'
;MAVFDKVTLEVQERMEEISLILMRHENKDFCLAKVHPNSWRLLSYSNNHKEYRFILVPSPAFERLIIQREYPKIVDRFPEYFGTGNDWNIIRAIKEYDKNHLLREYSDREFFDYIRGETMAYVFKIEDDETISNRILRLDLCRNINSGNVFQGGIFHVFKHFTPEGYNTISSNNKEFIVETFSEIYRHIILNFYSEDFIKEKGNCYEAKSLLRDGHILRGIYYKEDDIPVSFINSMRID
;
A
#
# COMPACT_ATOMS: atom_id res chain seq x y z
N MET A 1 29.69 -5.39 1.56
CA MET A 1 29.34 -4.14 2.28
C MET A 1 29.22 -2.96 1.32
N ALA A 2 30.17 -2.69 0.41
CA ALA A 2 30.12 -1.51 -0.48
C ALA A 2 28.94 -1.41 -1.48
N VAL A 3 28.31 -2.53 -1.89
CA VAL A 3 27.19 -2.51 -2.88
C VAL A 3 25.88 -2.07 -2.26
N PHE A 4 25.65 -2.43 -0.99
CA PHE A 4 24.43 -2.06 -0.27
C PHE A 4 24.36 -0.55 0.00
N ASP A 5 25.52 0.10 0.11
CA ASP A 5 25.62 1.54 0.31
C ASP A 5 25.17 2.31 -0.93
N LYS A 6 25.48 1.85 -2.15
CA LYS A 6 25.10 2.53 -3.40
C LYS A 6 23.58 2.55 -3.61
N VAL A 7 22.93 1.38 -3.54
CA VAL A 7 21.47 1.28 -3.69
C VAL A 7 20.75 2.06 -2.58
N THR A 8 21.29 2.02 -1.36
CA THR A 8 20.73 2.78 -0.24
C THR A 8 20.78 4.29 -0.51
N LEU A 9 21.92 4.81 -0.96
CA LEU A 9 22.08 6.22 -1.31
C LEU A 9 21.11 6.63 -2.44
N GLU A 10 21.00 5.82 -3.49
CA GLU A 10 20.11 6.08 -4.62
C GLU A 10 18.63 6.13 -4.19
N VAL A 11 18.21 5.24 -3.28
CA VAL A 11 16.86 5.29 -2.69
C VAL A 11 16.68 6.54 -1.84
N GLN A 12 17.65 6.93 -1.02
CA GLN A 12 17.57 8.16 -0.20
C GLN A 12 17.41 9.40 -1.08
N GLU A 13 18.28 9.56 -2.08
CA GLU A 13 18.22 10.66 -3.05
C GLU A 13 16.85 10.70 -3.75
N ARG A 14 16.37 9.54 -4.22
CA ARG A 14 15.08 9.45 -4.89
C ARG A 14 13.92 9.80 -3.95
N MET A 15 13.97 9.39 -2.70
CA MET A 15 12.95 9.75 -1.72
C MET A 15 12.93 11.25 -1.46
N GLU A 16 14.08 11.91 -1.35
CA GLU A 16 14.17 13.36 -1.22
C GLU A 16 13.56 14.08 -2.43
N GLU A 17 13.90 13.64 -3.65
CA GLU A 17 13.30 14.17 -4.89
C GLU A 17 11.78 14.06 -4.89
N ILE A 18 11.26 12.85 -4.62
CA ILE A 18 9.81 12.60 -4.58
C ILE A 18 9.16 13.50 -3.53
N SER A 19 9.78 13.64 -2.35
CA SER A 19 9.27 14.45 -1.24
C SER A 19 9.16 15.93 -1.62
N LEU A 20 10.21 16.48 -2.23
CA LEU A 20 10.24 17.87 -2.68
C LEU A 20 9.19 18.17 -3.75
N ILE A 21 8.94 17.22 -4.65
CA ILE A 21 7.87 17.33 -5.64
C ILE A 21 6.52 17.28 -4.91
N LEU A 22 6.26 16.23 -4.12
CA LEU A 22 4.96 16.03 -3.49
C LEU A 22 4.59 17.15 -2.51
N MET A 23 5.54 17.80 -1.81
CA MET A 23 5.25 18.97 -0.97
C MET A 23 4.66 20.16 -1.74
N ARG A 24 4.84 20.23 -3.07
CA ARG A 24 4.23 21.27 -3.92
C ARG A 24 2.80 20.92 -4.33
N HIS A 25 2.43 19.63 -4.26
CA HIS A 25 1.14 19.11 -4.73
C HIS A 25 0.23 18.65 -3.58
N GLU A 26 0.81 18.24 -2.46
CA GLU A 26 0.13 17.75 -1.26
C GLU A 26 0.44 18.70 -0.09
N ASN A 27 -0.59 19.06 0.68
CA ASN A 27 -0.41 19.80 1.93
C ASN A 27 -0.06 18.83 3.07
N LYS A 28 1.16 18.26 3.03
CA LYS A 28 1.64 17.26 3.99
C LYS A 28 3.11 17.46 4.31
N ASP A 29 3.48 17.14 5.54
CA ASP A 29 4.89 16.97 5.92
C ASP A 29 5.36 15.59 5.43
N PHE A 30 6.44 15.56 4.65
CA PHE A 30 6.85 14.32 3.99
C PHE A 30 7.63 13.41 4.95
N CYS A 31 6.91 12.62 5.73
CA CYS A 31 7.46 11.76 6.78
C CYS A 31 8.45 10.72 6.24
N LEU A 32 8.22 10.21 5.02
CA LEU A 32 9.08 9.21 4.41
C LEU A 32 10.48 9.74 4.08
N ALA A 33 10.63 11.02 3.72
CA ALA A 33 11.91 11.61 3.28
C ALA A 33 13.07 11.42 4.28
N LYS A 34 12.73 11.23 5.56
CA LYS A 34 13.68 11.17 6.68
C LYS A 34 13.73 9.80 7.35
N VAL A 35 13.11 8.78 6.77
CA VAL A 35 13.10 7.43 7.33
C VAL A 35 14.48 6.80 7.18
N HIS A 36 15.09 6.45 8.32
CA HIS A 36 16.41 5.84 8.36
C HIS A 36 16.40 4.46 7.67
N PRO A 37 17.46 4.08 6.92
CA PRO A 37 17.54 2.77 6.22
C PRO A 37 17.30 1.54 7.08
N ASN A 38 17.60 1.61 8.39
CA ASN A 38 17.32 0.55 9.35
C ASN A 38 15.81 0.20 9.47
N SER A 39 14.91 1.10 9.08
CA SER A 39 13.47 0.88 9.08
C SER A 39 12.96 0.33 7.75
N TRP A 40 13.82 0.20 6.73
CA TRP A 40 13.44 -0.31 5.42
C TRP A 40 13.37 -1.84 5.46
N ARG A 41 12.58 -2.41 4.54
CA ARG A 41 12.47 -3.85 4.36
C ARG A 41 13.00 -4.25 2.99
N LEU A 42 14.02 -5.10 2.97
CA LEU A 42 14.40 -5.82 1.76
C LEU A 42 13.43 -6.98 1.57
N LEU A 43 12.72 -6.99 0.45
CA LEU A 43 11.78 -8.03 0.07
C LEU A 43 12.37 -8.80 -1.12
N SER A 44 12.27 -10.12 -1.07
CA SER A 44 12.56 -10.99 -2.21
C SER A 44 11.33 -11.84 -2.53
N TYR A 45 10.90 -11.80 -3.79
CA TYR A 45 9.77 -12.57 -4.27
C TYR A 45 10.16 -13.38 -5.50
N SER A 46 9.86 -14.68 -5.48
CA SER A 46 10.00 -15.53 -6.65
C SER A 46 8.71 -15.55 -7.47
N ASN A 47 8.82 -15.28 -8.77
CA ASN A 47 7.75 -15.39 -9.74
C ASN A 47 8.28 -16.00 -11.06
N ASN A 48 7.63 -17.03 -11.59
CA ASN A 48 8.04 -17.75 -12.81
C ASN A 48 9.54 -18.11 -12.86
N HIS A 49 10.06 -18.68 -11.75
CA HIS A 49 11.48 -19.05 -11.58
C HIS A 49 12.49 -17.90 -11.62
N LYS A 50 12.04 -16.64 -11.67
CA LYS A 50 12.87 -15.45 -11.49
C LYS A 50 12.68 -14.88 -10.08
N GLU A 51 13.78 -14.50 -9.44
CA GLU A 51 13.78 -13.78 -8.17
C GLU A 51 13.73 -12.27 -8.44
N TYR A 52 12.88 -11.56 -7.71
CA TYR A 52 12.73 -10.12 -7.78
C TYR A 52 13.01 -9.51 -6.41
N ARG A 53 13.87 -8.49 -6.37
CA ARG A 53 14.26 -7.80 -5.13
C ARG A 53 13.62 -6.42 -5.08
N PHE A 54 13.11 -6.06 -3.91
CA PHE A 54 12.48 -4.77 -3.67
C PHE A 54 12.93 -4.18 -2.34
N ILE A 55 12.99 -2.85 -2.27
CA ILE A 55 13.13 -2.10 -1.02
C ILE A 55 11.79 -1.44 -0.74
N LEU A 56 11.17 -1.83 0.37
CA LEU A 56 10.00 -1.17 0.91
C LEU A 56 10.46 -0.16 1.96
N VAL A 57 10.04 1.09 1.80
CA VAL A 57 10.29 2.18 2.75
C VAL A 57 8.96 2.62 3.36
N PRO A 58 8.60 2.08 4.54
CA PRO A 58 7.32 2.37 5.17
C PRO A 58 7.38 3.59 6.08
N SER A 59 6.27 4.30 6.16
CA SER A 59 6.03 5.27 7.24
C SER A 59 5.89 4.50 8.56
N PRO A 60 6.16 5.13 9.72
CA PRO A 60 5.95 4.49 11.01
C PRO A 60 4.52 3.94 11.19
N ALA A 61 3.52 4.67 10.70
CA ALA A 61 2.12 4.24 10.74
C ALA A 61 1.88 2.99 9.87
N PHE A 62 2.43 2.95 8.65
CA PHE A 62 2.28 1.82 7.74
C PHE A 62 3.04 0.59 8.21
N GLU A 63 4.27 0.78 8.70
CA GLU A 63 5.08 -0.28 9.30
C GLU A 63 4.30 -0.97 10.43
N ARG A 64 3.72 -0.19 11.34
CA ARG A 64 2.91 -0.72 12.44
C ARG A 64 1.64 -1.41 11.95
N LEU A 65 0.79 -0.70 11.20
CA LEU A 65 -0.54 -1.18 10.84
C LEU A 65 -0.50 -2.37 9.88
N ILE A 66 0.37 -2.31 8.87
CA ILE A 66 0.41 -3.26 7.76
C ILE A 66 1.51 -4.30 7.93
N ILE A 67 2.75 -3.87 8.16
CA ILE A 67 3.90 -4.78 8.17
C ILE A 67 3.97 -5.60 9.47
N GLN A 68 3.75 -4.96 10.62
CA GLN A 68 3.72 -5.61 11.94
C GLN A 68 2.36 -6.25 12.26
N ARG A 69 1.42 -6.24 11.30
CA ARG A 69 0.12 -6.92 11.38
C ARG A 69 -0.72 -6.47 12.58
N GLU A 70 -0.69 -5.19 12.94
CA GLU A 70 -1.63 -4.63 13.92
C GLU A 70 -3.06 -4.59 13.38
N TYR A 71 -3.26 -4.38 12.07
CA TYR A 71 -4.60 -4.33 11.50
C TYR A 71 -5.43 -5.61 11.74
N PRO A 72 -4.92 -6.83 11.50
CA PRO A 72 -5.61 -8.06 11.91
C PRO A 72 -6.00 -8.11 13.40
N LYS A 73 -5.18 -7.57 14.31
CA LYS A 73 -5.52 -7.51 15.75
C LYS A 73 -6.69 -6.56 16.02
N ILE A 74 -6.81 -5.50 15.23
CA ILE A 74 -7.96 -4.56 15.27
C ILE A 74 -9.22 -5.30 14.80
N VAL A 75 -9.12 -6.07 13.71
CA VAL A 75 -10.22 -6.92 13.22
C VAL A 75 -10.70 -7.90 14.28
N ASP A 76 -9.77 -8.59 14.96
CA ASP A 76 -10.10 -9.55 16.02
C ASP A 76 -10.72 -8.89 17.24
N ARG A 77 -10.30 -7.68 17.59
CA ARG A 77 -10.75 -6.95 18.78
C ARG A 77 -12.10 -6.27 18.60
N PHE A 78 -12.38 -5.78 17.40
CA PHE A 78 -13.56 -4.98 17.08
C PHE A 78 -14.35 -5.55 15.89
N PRO A 79 -14.71 -6.85 15.88
CA PRO A 79 -15.30 -7.51 14.73
C PRO A 79 -16.62 -6.88 14.27
N GLU A 80 -17.36 -6.23 15.18
CA GLU A 80 -18.63 -5.54 14.91
C GLU A 80 -18.51 -4.32 13.98
N TYR A 81 -17.30 -3.80 13.78
CA TYR A 81 -17.05 -2.68 12.87
C TYR A 81 -16.80 -3.12 11.42
N PHE A 82 -16.61 -4.42 11.18
CA PHE A 82 -16.32 -4.99 9.86
C PHE A 82 -17.56 -5.68 9.27
N GLY A 83 -17.61 -5.88 7.95
CA GLY A 83 -18.79 -6.43 7.25
C GLY A 83 -20.05 -5.53 7.23
N THR A 84 -19.93 -4.25 7.59
CA THR A 84 -21.07 -3.33 7.79
C THR A 84 -21.53 -2.55 6.55
N GLY A 85 -20.82 -2.65 5.44
CA GLY A 85 -21.02 -1.79 4.25
C GLY A 85 -20.68 -0.31 4.47
N ASN A 86 -20.05 0.05 5.59
CA ASN A 86 -19.65 1.43 5.90
C ASN A 86 -18.18 1.49 6.36
N ASP A 87 -17.29 1.96 5.48
CA ASP A 87 -15.85 2.02 5.71
C ASP A 87 -15.45 3.03 6.81
N TRP A 88 -16.35 3.95 7.23
CA TRP A 88 -16.10 4.77 8.42
C TRP A 88 -16.02 3.93 9.70
N ASN A 89 -16.68 2.77 9.75
CA ASN A 89 -16.60 1.89 10.90
C ASN A 89 -15.18 1.31 11.06
N ILE A 90 -14.49 1.04 9.95
CA ILE A 90 -13.08 0.61 9.97
C ILE A 90 -12.19 1.72 10.56
N ILE A 91 -12.43 2.98 10.15
CA ILE A 91 -11.71 4.14 10.71
C ILE A 91 -11.96 4.26 12.22
N ARG A 92 -13.20 4.08 12.68
CA ARG A 92 -13.56 4.10 14.11
C ARG A 92 -12.88 2.98 14.89
N ALA A 93 -12.84 1.77 14.33
CA ALA A 93 -12.18 0.63 14.97
C ALA A 93 -10.68 0.89 15.18
N ILE A 94 -10.01 1.43 14.15
CA ILE A 94 -8.59 1.81 14.25
C ILE A 94 -8.42 2.93 15.28
N LYS A 95 -9.27 3.95 15.25
CA LYS A 95 -9.22 5.07 16.21
C LYS A 95 -9.41 4.61 17.65
N GLU A 96 -10.38 3.74 17.90
CA GLU A 96 -10.66 3.22 19.25
C GLU A 96 -9.53 2.29 19.72
N TYR A 97 -8.93 1.51 18.81
CA TYR A 97 -7.74 0.72 19.12
C TYR A 97 -6.56 1.62 19.56
N ASP A 98 -6.39 2.75 18.88
CA ASP A 98 -5.28 3.68 19.09
C ASP A 98 -5.54 4.72 20.18
N LYS A 99 -6.74 4.78 20.75
CA LYS A 99 -7.22 5.85 21.64
C LYS A 99 -6.24 6.26 22.75
N ASN A 100 -5.56 5.28 23.36
CA ASN A 100 -4.60 5.53 24.44
C ASN A 100 -3.24 6.06 23.97
N HIS A 101 -2.98 6.03 22.66
CA HIS A 101 -1.77 6.54 22.00
C HIS A 101 -2.03 7.85 21.25
N LEU A 102 -3.29 8.30 21.18
CA LEU A 102 -3.65 9.57 20.56
C LEU A 102 -3.28 10.73 21.50
N LEU A 103 -2.71 11.79 20.93
CA LEU A 103 -2.33 13.00 21.68
C LEU A 103 -3.54 13.73 22.30
N ARG A 104 -4.71 13.57 21.66
CA ARG A 104 -6.00 14.11 22.08
C ARG A 104 -7.12 13.28 21.48
N GLU A 105 -8.36 13.59 21.85
CA GLU A 105 -9.50 13.06 21.13
C GLU A 105 -9.61 13.71 19.74
N TYR A 106 -9.67 12.87 18.71
CA TYR A 106 -9.86 13.27 17.32
C TYR A 106 -11.27 12.88 16.86
N SER A 107 -11.91 13.78 16.11
CA SER A 107 -13.09 13.40 15.33
C SER A 107 -12.73 12.30 14.32
N ASP A 108 -13.74 11.55 13.86
CA ASP A 108 -13.52 10.53 12.82
C ASP A 108 -12.88 11.13 11.57
N ARG A 109 -13.24 12.37 11.23
CA ARG A 109 -12.70 13.07 10.06
C ARG A 109 -11.24 13.46 10.24
N GLU A 110 -10.87 14.06 11.38
CA GLU A 110 -9.47 14.42 11.65
C GLU A 110 -8.59 13.16 11.69
N PHE A 111 -9.07 12.09 12.31
CA PHE A 111 -8.34 10.82 12.35
C PHE A 111 -8.19 10.20 10.96
N PHE A 112 -9.26 10.25 10.14
CA PHE A 112 -9.19 9.82 8.75
C PHE A 112 -8.18 10.62 7.93
N ASP A 113 -8.16 11.95 8.10
CA ASP A 113 -7.20 12.83 7.43
C ASP A 113 -5.74 12.50 7.81
N TYR A 114 -5.49 12.16 9.07
CA TYR A 114 -4.20 11.63 9.51
C TYR A 114 -3.87 10.28 8.86
N ILE A 115 -4.79 9.31 8.90
CA ILE A 115 -4.55 7.95 8.37
C ILE A 115 -4.24 7.98 6.87
N ARG A 116 -5.04 8.68 6.07
CA ARG A 116 -4.79 8.85 4.62
C ARG A 116 -3.58 9.72 4.31
N GLY A 117 -3.20 10.57 5.26
CA GLY A 117 -2.08 11.49 5.16
C GLY A 117 -0.75 10.79 5.36
N GLU A 118 -0.66 9.94 6.38
CA GLU A 118 0.60 9.45 6.93
C GLU A 118 0.83 7.94 6.77
N THR A 119 -0.21 7.16 6.43
CA THR A 119 -0.10 5.69 6.38
C THR A 119 0.22 5.22 4.96
N MET A 120 1.49 5.30 4.60
CA MET A 120 1.98 4.94 3.26
C MET A 120 3.36 4.25 3.27
N ALA A 121 3.75 3.66 2.15
CA ALA A 121 5.10 3.15 1.91
C ALA A 121 5.53 3.32 0.45
N TYR A 122 6.82 3.51 0.19
CA TYR A 122 7.39 3.39 -1.15
C TYR A 122 7.93 2.00 -1.41
N VAL A 123 7.83 1.55 -2.66
CA VAL A 123 8.45 0.32 -3.13
C VAL A 123 9.34 0.65 -4.32
N PHE A 124 10.64 0.37 -4.15
CA PHE A 124 11.65 0.47 -5.19
C PHE A 124 12.04 -0.95 -5.62
N LYS A 125 12.07 -1.24 -6.92
CA LYS A 125 12.61 -2.49 -7.45
C LYS A 125 14.11 -2.34 -7.66
N ILE A 126 14.89 -3.32 -7.21
CA ILE A 126 16.31 -3.45 -7.52
C ILE A 126 16.41 -4.26 -8.82
N GLU A 127 17.02 -3.69 -9.83
CA GLU A 127 17.26 -4.34 -11.12
C GLU A 127 18.48 -5.29 -11.06
N ASP A 128 18.64 -6.12 -12.10
CA ASP A 128 19.71 -7.13 -12.15
C ASP A 128 21.13 -6.52 -12.18
N ASP A 129 21.25 -5.23 -12.53
CA ASP A 129 22.49 -4.45 -12.55
C ASP A 129 22.74 -3.65 -11.25
N GLU A 130 22.00 -3.94 -10.18
CA GLU A 130 22.06 -3.24 -8.88
C GLU A 130 21.74 -1.74 -8.96
N THR A 131 20.91 -1.33 -9.92
CA THR A 131 20.28 0.00 -9.94
C THR A 131 18.83 -0.07 -9.46
N ILE A 132 18.20 1.07 -9.16
CA ILE A 132 16.76 1.10 -8.87
C ILE A 132 15.94 1.37 -10.14
N SER A 133 14.80 0.71 -10.24
CA SER A 133 13.85 0.93 -11.33
C SER A 133 13.31 2.36 -11.34
N ASN A 134 13.13 2.94 -12.53
CA ASN A 134 12.48 4.24 -12.69
C ASN A 134 10.97 4.21 -12.40
N ARG A 135 10.35 3.02 -12.37
CA ARG A 135 8.98 2.85 -11.89
C ARG A 135 9.02 2.76 -10.38
N ILE A 136 8.26 3.60 -9.70
CA ILE A 136 8.19 3.63 -8.25
C ILE A 136 6.72 3.51 -7.84
N LEU A 137 6.43 2.59 -6.93
CA LEU A 137 5.09 2.38 -6.41
C LEU A 137 4.98 3.03 -5.03
N ARG A 138 3.92 3.81 -4.82
CA ARG A 138 3.47 4.26 -3.50
C ARG A 138 2.24 3.45 -3.08
N LEU A 139 2.39 2.76 -1.96
CA LEU A 139 1.34 2.01 -1.29
C LEU A 139 0.71 2.91 -0.23
N ASP A 140 -0.43 3.52 -0.56
CA ASP A 140 -1.25 4.21 0.43
C ASP A 140 -2.21 3.23 1.10
N LEU A 141 -2.49 3.42 2.39
CA LEU A 141 -3.50 2.64 3.08
C LEU A 141 -4.90 2.86 2.46
N CYS A 142 -5.27 4.12 2.29
CA CYS A 142 -6.49 4.57 1.63
C CYS A 142 -6.32 6.01 1.12
N ARG A 143 -7.08 6.43 0.10
CA ARG A 143 -7.00 7.81 -0.42
C ARG A 143 -8.22 8.66 -0.10
N ASN A 144 -9.42 8.07 -0.16
CA ASN A 144 -10.66 8.75 0.18
C ASN A 144 -11.73 7.76 0.66
N ILE A 145 -12.80 8.26 1.28
CA ILE A 145 -14.08 7.58 1.45
C ILE A 145 -15.12 8.38 0.65
N ASN A 146 -15.82 7.73 -0.26
CA ASN A 146 -16.82 8.40 -1.09
C ASN A 146 -18.15 8.65 -0.35
N SER A 147 -19.10 9.30 -1.00
CA SER A 147 -20.45 9.55 -0.47
C SER A 147 -21.24 8.27 -0.17
N GLY A 148 -20.86 7.14 -0.77
CA GLY A 148 -21.39 5.81 -0.46
C GLY A 148 -20.76 5.16 0.76
N ASN A 149 -19.88 5.86 1.50
CA ASN A 149 -19.12 5.35 2.64
C ASN A 149 -18.16 4.21 2.28
N VAL A 150 -17.57 4.27 1.08
CA VAL A 150 -16.70 3.22 0.54
C VAL A 150 -15.32 3.81 0.23
N PHE A 151 -14.25 3.16 0.71
CA PHE A 151 -12.85 3.48 0.44
C PHE A 151 -12.57 3.52 -1.06
N GLN A 152 -11.83 4.53 -1.47
CA GLN A 152 -11.34 4.72 -2.83
C GLN A 152 -9.82 4.72 -2.83
N GLY A 153 -9.23 3.82 -3.62
CA GLY A 153 -7.78 3.71 -3.76
C GLY A 153 -7.05 3.17 -2.54
N GLY A 154 -5.81 2.75 -2.75
CA GLY A 154 -4.95 2.21 -1.68
C GLY A 154 -5.27 0.76 -1.32
N ILE A 155 -4.54 0.26 -0.34
CA ILE A 155 -4.59 -1.14 0.12
C ILE A 155 -5.98 -1.53 0.64
N PHE A 156 -6.66 -0.66 1.39
CA PHE A 156 -8.01 -0.94 1.88
C PHE A 156 -9.04 -1.08 0.77
N HIS A 157 -8.84 -0.41 -0.37
CA HIS A 157 -9.70 -0.63 -1.52
C HIS A 157 -9.41 -1.99 -2.17
N VAL A 158 -8.13 -2.38 -2.28
CA VAL A 158 -7.74 -3.71 -2.77
C VAL A 158 -8.33 -4.80 -1.90
N PHE A 159 -8.30 -4.64 -0.58
CA PHE A 159 -8.85 -5.65 0.33
C PHE A 159 -10.25 -6.07 -0.08
N LYS A 160 -11.13 -5.21 -0.62
CA LYS A 160 -12.52 -5.59 -0.96
C LYS A 160 -12.63 -6.85 -1.84
N HIS A 161 -11.58 -7.14 -2.60
CA HIS A 161 -11.48 -8.28 -3.49
C HIS A 161 -10.63 -9.43 -2.91
N PHE A 162 -9.92 -9.22 -1.81
CA PHE A 162 -8.98 -10.16 -1.17
C PHE A 162 -9.26 -10.34 0.32
N THR A 163 -9.58 -11.57 0.74
CA THR A 163 -9.85 -11.93 2.13
C THR A 163 -8.72 -12.80 2.68
N PRO A 164 -7.92 -12.34 3.65
CA PRO A 164 -7.00 -13.20 4.38
C PRO A 164 -7.75 -14.33 5.08
N GLU A 165 -7.23 -15.55 4.97
CA GLU A 165 -7.79 -16.73 5.61
C GLU A 165 -7.96 -16.49 7.12
N GLY A 166 -9.16 -16.76 7.63
CA GLY A 166 -9.52 -16.56 9.04
C GLY A 166 -10.00 -15.16 9.43
N TYR A 167 -9.98 -14.17 8.52
CA TYR A 167 -10.33 -12.78 8.86
C TYR A 167 -11.40 -12.16 7.95
N ASN A 168 -12.41 -11.51 8.53
CA ASN A 168 -13.33 -10.63 7.79
C ASN A 168 -12.74 -9.21 7.79
N THR A 169 -11.77 -8.97 6.90
CA THR A 169 -10.87 -7.80 7.00
C THR A 169 -11.47 -6.46 6.58
N ILE A 170 -12.77 -6.37 6.24
CA ILE A 170 -13.36 -5.23 5.52
C ILE A 170 -14.88 -5.22 5.59
N SER A 171 -15.48 -4.12 5.14
CA SER A 171 -16.91 -3.83 5.23
C SER A 171 -17.81 -4.64 4.29
N SER A 172 -17.29 -5.33 3.26
CA SER A 172 -18.08 -6.17 2.35
C SER A 172 -17.98 -7.65 2.71
N ASN A 173 -19.13 -8.31 2.86
CA ASN A 173 -19.21 -9.76 3.11
C ASN A 173 -18.95 -10.62 1.86
N ASN A 174 -18.63 -10.00 0.72
CA ASN A 174 -18.34 -10.70 -0.53
C ASN A 174 -16.88 -11.14 -0.53
N LYS A 175 -16.64 -12.41 -0.17
CA LYS A 175 -15.32 -13.04 -0.34
C LYS A 175 -15.12 -13.34 -1.82
N GLU A 176 -14.34 -12.51 -2.50
CA GLU A 176 -14.03 -12.74 -3.93
C GLU A 176 -12.82 -13.68 -4.09
N PHE A 177 -11.70 -13.39 -3.40
CA PHE A 177 -10.49 -14.22 -3.46
C PHE A 177 -9.87 -14.39 -2.07
N ILE A 178 -9.53 -15.63 -1.69
CA ILE A 178 -8.90 -15.92 -0.38
C ILE A 178 -7.38 -15.93 -0.55
N VAL A 179 -6.68 -15.22 0.32
CA VAL A 179 -5.21 -15.24 0.41
C VAL A 179 -4.79 -15.91 1.71
N GLU A 180 -3.66 -16.63 1.70
CA GLU A 180 -3.17 -17.35 2.88
C GLU A 180 -2.74 -16.38 3.98
N THR A 181 -2.13 -15.26 3.60
CA THR A 181 -1.64 -14.28 4.56
C THR A 181 -1.92 -12.84 4.13
N PHE A 182 -2.05 -11.96 5.12
CA PHE A 182 -2.15 -10.51 4.91
C PHE A 182 -1.00 -9.95 4.04
N SER A 183 0.20 -10.54 4.18
CA SER A 183 1.37 -10.16 3.41
C SER A 183 1.32 -10.52 1.92
N GLU A 184 0.47 -11.47 1.53
CA GLU A 184 0.30 -11.80 0.12
C GLU A 184 -0.33 -10.66 -0.66
N ILE A 185 -1.14 -9.82 -0.01
CA ILE A 185 -1.86 -8.75 -0.70
C ILE A 185 -0.89 -7.70 -1.23
N TYR A 186 -0.02 -7.15 -0.37
CA TYR A 186 0.97 -6.20 -0.87
C TYR A 186 2.04 -6.88 -1.75
N ARG A 187 2.35 -8.17 -1.55
CA ARG A 187 3.17 -8.94 -2.50
C ARG A 187 2.54 -8.98 -3.90
N HIS A 188 1.25 -9.26 -4.00
CA HIS A 188 0.51 -9.30 -5.27
C HIS A 188 0.48 -7.94 -5.94
N ILE A 189 0.23 -6.86 -5.19
CA ILE A 189 0.31 -5.49 -5.70
C ILE A 189 1.70 -5.19 -6.27
N ILE A 190 2.76 -5.50 -5.53
CA ILE A 190 4.14 -5.22 -5.95
C ILE A 190 4.50 -6.00 -7.23
N LEU A 191 4.27 -7.31 -7.23
CA LEU A 191 4.60 -8.16 -8.38
C LEU A 191 3.82 -7.76 -9.64
N ASN A 192 2.54 -7.40 -9.48
CA ASN A 192 1.70 -6.98 -10.57
C ASN A 192 2.11 -5.61 -11.12
N PHE A 193 2.42 -4.63 -10.27
CA PHE A 193 2.89 -3.31 -10.72
C PHE A 193 4.19 -3.39 -11.53
N TYR A 194 5.11 -4.25 -11.09
CA TYR A 194 6.41 -4.43 -11.75
C TYR A 194 6.39 -5.49 -12.87
N SER A 195 5.23 -6.04 -13.22
CA SER A 195 5.11 -6.99 -14.33
C SER A 195 5.44 -6.33 -15.67
N GLU A 196 5.69 -7.18 -16.67
CA GLU A 196 5.90 -6.78 -18.07
C GLU A 196 4.58 -6.32 -18.72
N ASP A 197 3.44 -6.76 -18.20
CA ASP A 197 2.10 -6.42 -18.68
C ASP A 197 1.59 -5.06 -18.17
N PHE A 198 2.47 -4.25 -17.55
CA PHE A 198 2.12 -2.91 -17.09
C PHE A 198 2.01 -1.95 -18.29
N ILE A 199 0.78 -1.62 -18.67
CA ILE A 199 0.46 -0.82 -19.84
C ILE A 199 -0.33 0.44 -19.48
N LYS A 200 -0.12 1.51 -20.24
CA LYS A 200 -0.95 2.72 -20.14
C LYS A 200 -2.29 2.46 -20.81
N GLU A 201 -3.39 2.63 -20.09
CA GLU A 201 -4.73 2.51 -20.68
C GLU A 201 -5.23 3.85 -21.24
N LYS A 202 -5.62 4.78 -20.35
CA LYS A 202 -6.22 6.07 -20.72
C LYS A 202 -5.91 7.13 -19.68
N GLY A 203 -5.53 8.33 -20.15
CA GLY A 203 -5.16 9.44 -19.28
C GLY A 203 -4.04 9.03 -18.32
N ASN A 204 -4.28 9.21 -17.03
CA ASN A 204 -3.34 8.89 -15.95
C ASN A 204 -3.55 7.49 -15.37
N CYS A 205 -4.28 6.62 -16.07
CA CYS A 205 -4.61 5.26 -15.66
C CYS A 205 -3.73 4.22 -16.38
N TYR A 206 -3.24 3.27 -15.60
CA TYR A 206 -2.39 2.17 -16.03
C TYR A 206 -2.99 0.85 -15.55
N GLU A 207 -2.88 -0.19 -16.37
CA GLU A 207 -3.32 -1.54 -16.04
C GLU A 207 -2.11 -2.45 -15.99
N ALA A 208 -2.14 -3.44 -15.09
CA ALA A 208 -1.27 -4.60 -15.20
C ALA A 208 -2.06 -5.88 -14.93
N LYS A 209 -1.73 -6.93 -15.69
CA LYS A 209 -2.27 -8.27 -15.49
C LYS A 209 -1.17 -9.21 -15.02
N SER A 210 -1.52 -10.19 -14.21
CA SER A 210 -0.59 -11.22 -13.74
C SER A 210 -1.33 -12.53 -13.52
N LEU A 211 -0.77 -13.62 -14.04
CA LEU A 211 -1.30 -14.96 -13.80
C LEU A 211 -0.89 -15.43 -12.40
N LEU A 212 -1.88 -15.79 -11.57
CA LEU A 212 -1.67 -16.40 -10.26
C LEU A 212 -1.39 -17.89 -10.39
N ARG A 213 -0.82 -18.49 -9.35
CA ARG A 213 -0.43 -19.91 -9.34
C ARG A 213 -1.60 -20.86 -9.53
N ASP A 214 -2.78 -20.45 -9.10
CA ASP A 214 -4.04 -21.18 -9.20
C ASP A 214 -4.77 -20.96 -10.54
N GLY A 215 -4.17 -20.20 -11.45
CA GLY A 215 -4.69 -19.94 -12.81
C GLY A 215 -5.55 -18.69 -12.93
N HIS A 216 -5.88 -18.00 -11.84
CA HIS A 216 -6.65 -16.76 -11.90
C HIS A 216 -5.83 -15.60 -12.48
N ILE A 217 -6.50 -14.68 -13.16
CA ILE A 217 -5.87 -13.44 -13.66
C ILE A 217 -6.09 -12.34 -12.65
N LEU A 218 -4.99 -11.86 -12.07
CA LEU A 218 -4.98 -10.69 -11.22
C LEU A 218 -4.90 -9.43 -12.09
N ARG A 219 -5.94 -8.60 -12.06
CA ARG A 219 -5.97 -7.29 -12.70
C ARG A 219 -5.74 -6.18 -11.68
N GLY A 220 -4.64 -5.45 -11.83
CA GLY A 220 -4.35 -4.24 -11.05
C GLY A 220 -4.55 -2.98 -11.88
N ILE A 221 -5.15 -1.97 -11.26
CA ILE A 221 -5.35 -0.63 -11.83
C ILE A 221 -4.55 0.36 -11.01
N TYR A 222 -3.69 1.10 -11.69
CA TYR A 222 -2.78 2.07 -11.12
C TYR A 222 -3.04 3.44 -11.70
N TYR A 223 -2.70 4.45 -10.92
CA TYR A 223 -2.82 5.84 -11.28
C TYR A 223 -1.46 6.53 -11.15
N LYS A 224 -1.08 7.34 -12.13
CA LYS A 224 0.16 8.13 -12.08
C LYS A 224 -0.14 9.53 -12.60
N GLU A 225 0.04 10.52 -11.73
CA GLU A 225 -0.13 11.93 -12.10
C GLU A 225 1.02 12.40 -12.99
N ASP A 226 0.74 13.37 -13.84
CA ASP A 226 1.77 14.07 -14.58
C ASP A 226 2.73 14.76 -13.60
N ASP A 227 4.02 14.76 -13.92
CA ASP A 227 5.10 15.34 -13.11
C ASP A 227 5.30 14.72 -11.71
N ILE A 228 4.52 13.70 -11.34
CA ILE A 228 4.70 12.93 -10.11
C ILE A 228 5.52 11.66 -10.41
N PRO A 229 6.66 11.45 -9.74
CA PRO A 229 7.57 10.32 -10.02
C PRO A 229 7.04 8.96 -9.53
N VAL A 230 5.92 8.92 -8.82
CA VAL A 230 5.35 7.71 -8.21
C VAL A 230 3.99 7.36 -8.79
N SER A 231 3.72 6.06 -8.87
CA SER A 231 2.41 5.51 -9.20
C SER A 231 1.70 5.02 -7.94
N PHE A 232 0.37 5.06 -7.96
CA PHE A 232 -0.50 4.70 -6.84
C PHE A 232 -1.39 3.53 -7.24
N ILE A 233 -1.57 2.57 -6.33
CA ILE A 233 -2.59 1.53 -6.52
C ILE A 233 -3.99 2.14 -6.37
N ASN A 234 -4.83 1.97 -7.40
CA ASN A 234 -6.22 2.39 -7.37
C ASN A 234 -7.14 1.24 -6.95
N SER A 235 -7.01 0.08 -7.60
CA SER A 235 -7.80 -1.11 -7.27
C SER A 235 -7.09 -2.35 -7.80
N MET A 236 -7.44 -3.51 -7.26
CA MET A 236 -6.97 -4.79 -7.76
C MET A 236 -8.06 -5.83 -7.51
N ARG A 237 -8.27 -6.72 -8.47
CA ARG A 237 -9.31 -7.76 -8.43
C ARG A 237 -8.91 -8.96 -9.28
N ILE A 238 -9.66 -10.05 -9.15
CA ILE A 238 -9.61 -11.19 -10.07
C ILE A 238 -10.55 -10.91 -11.24
N ASP A 239 -10.09 -11.14 -12.47
CA ASP A 239 -10.91 -11.12 -13.69
C ASP A 239 -11.45 -12.51 -14.05
#